data_AF-A0A1B9IUC7-F1
#
_entry.id   AF-A0A1B9IUC7-F1
#
_cell.length_a   1.000
_cell.length_b   1.000
_cell.length_c   1.000
_cell.angle_alpha   90.00
_cell.angle_beta   90.00
_cell.angle_gamma   90.00
#
_symmetry.space_group_name_H-M   'P 1'
#
loop_
_entity.id
_entity.type
_entity.pdbx_description
1 polymer ?
#
loop_
_entity_poly.entity_id
_entity_poly.type
_entity_poly.pdbx_seq_one_letter_code
_entity_poly.pdbx_strand_id
1 'polypeptide(L)'
;MASAVHASTLHKDSRPIRDKGFQADCMRNVNDYLLNARYPAPITSKTLISPTAKEFQSIFRYLISTLIDPGMSWGKKFEDDALSILKDLRYPGLDSVSKTAFTAPGAPQSWPGLLAMLSWLVELCKAHDHWNDPHCISDPILLSPSELPLEYPLLEERLLWDFVSKTYDQWFDGGAEQFPEAEMELERIYERLSKTNTDRSNSLETYMQRKIVELQQFQVQEPPLKRLEDEYLQLMSDKNKFITFIDLNRQKAEKTKQAIVKIRAAISEQGHDLSNNRRELQEVEAAVAAQNLTPDEVLRMNNERETLNRGLDEIRARVAEASQSSYDHEMLVTRAMDRFENLHAEYTSLTHHLSILPLQQDDPIRSAGWIDRDLNLDLGVEDLDKLRSAGIAMRTATWQQLNTYREKCRQEGLGLDHHLIALEDQYDRLGQQVERQTEEVATLEVKLRMVHEQAEMAQIVRTVSLAEFYLNPESLMTMATQKLSEENANTNKVIAQLENEVSNMLAASQQGVVVTHSELESARIA
;
A
#
# COMPACT_ATOMS: atom_id res chain seq x y z
N MET A 1 26.29 47.72 -45.10
CA MET A 1 26.60 46.64 -46.06
C MET A 1 25.59 46.70 -47.19
N ALA A 2 26.02 47.08 -48.40
CA ALA A 2 25.24 46.91 -49.62
C ALA A 2 26.22 46.85 -50.82
N SER A 3 26.96 45.73 -50.93
CA SER A 3 27.65 45.40 -52.18
C SER A 3 26.63 44.80 -53.14
N ALA A 4 25.99 45.65 -53.95
CA ALA A 4 25.21 45.21 -55.09
C ALA A 4 26.17 44.75 -56.20
N VAL A 5 26.33 43.43 -56.31
CA VAL A 5 27.00 42.75 -57.42
C VAL A 5 26.31 43.15 -58.73
N HIS A 6 26.93 44.03 -59.51
CA HIS A 6 26.52 44.29 -60.89
C HIS A 6 27.14 43.22 -61.79
N ALA A 7 26.30 42.28 -62.23
CA ALA A 7 26.64 41.37 -63.30
C ALA A 7 26.82 42.17 -64.60
N SER A 8 28.01 42.12 -65.19
CA SER A 8 28.34 42.73 -66.48
C SER A 8 27.70 41.94 -67.62
N THR A 9 26.44 42.22 -67.93
CA THR A 9 25.90 41.93 -69.26
C THR A 9 26.42 43.01 -70.23
N LEU A 10 26.91 42.60 -71.40
CA LEU A 10 27.33 43.52 -72.47
C LEU A 10 26.10 44.34 -72.91
N HIS A 11 25.97 45.55 -72.37
CA HIS A 11 24.89 46.47 -72.70
C HIS A 11 25.21 47.14 -74.02
N LYS A 12 24.50 46.75 -75.08
CA LYS A 12 24.47 47.52 -76.32
C LYS A 12 23.90 48.91 -76.01
N ASP A 13 24.60 49.97 -76.40
CA ASP A 13 24.19 51.36 -76.18
C ASP A 13 22.73 51.56 -76.59
N SER A 14 21.89 51.94 -75.62
CA SER A 14 20.45 52.10 -75.79
C SER A 14 20.06 53.45 -76.38
N ARG A 15 20.99 54.40 -76.47
CA ARG A 15 20.73 55.74 -76.98
C ARG A 15 20.48 55.69 -78.50
N PRO A 16 19.51 56.45 -79.04
CA PRO A 16 19.23 56.50 -80.46
C PRO A 16 20.25 57.38 -81.19
N ILE A 17 21.55 57.02 -81.13
CA ILE A 17 22.66 57.85 -81.64
C ILE A 17 22.53 58.17 -83.13
N ARG A 18 21.81 57.36 -83.92
CA ARG A 18 21.59 57.59 -85.36
C ARG A 18 20.40 58.52 -85.65
N ASP A 19 19.52 58.75 -84.68
CA ASP A 19 18.38 59.65 -84.83
C ASP A 19 18.84 61.11 -84.94
N LYS A 20 18.19 61.88 -85.83
CA LYS A 20 18.58 63.25 -86.11
C LYS A 20 18.08 64.25 -85.08
N GLY A 21 16.95 63.97 -84.43
CA GLY A 21 16.47 64.76 -83.29
C GLY A 21 17.42 64.63 -82.11
N PHE A 22 17.79 63.40 -81.76
CA PHE A 22 18.76 63.13 -80.69
C PHE A 22 20.12 63.78 -80.94
N GLN A 23 20.66 63.70 -82.17
CA GLN A 23 21.89 64.40 -82.54
C GLN A 23 21.77 65.92 -82.38
N ALA A 24 20.64 66.51 -82.77
CA ALA A 24 20.40 67.95 -82.60
C ALA A 24 20.38 68.37 -81.13
N ASP A 25 19.76 67.57 -80.26
CA ASP A 25 19.72 67.83 -78.83
C ASP A 25 21.09 67.68 -78.17
N CYS A 26 21.87 66.64 -78.53
CA CYS A 26 23.26 66.51 -78.07
C CYS A 26 24.14 67.68 -78.51
N MET A 27 24.02 68.15 -79.77
CA MET A 27 24.77 69.32 -80.24
C MET A 27 24.39 70.58 -79.46
N ARG A 28 23.09 70.82 -79.23
CA ARG A 28 22.61 71.94 -78.44
C ARG A 28 23.18 71.89 -77.03
N ASN A 29 23.08 70.72 -76.39
CA ASN A 29 23.55 70.51 -75.04
C ASN A 29 25.05 70.82 -74.86
N VAL A 30 25.87 70.28 -75.77
CA VAL A 30 27.32 70.52 -75.77
C VAL A 30 27.64 71.99 -76.03
N ASN A 31 26.97 72.60 -77.01
CA ASN A 31 27.17 74.01 -77.34
C ASN A 31 26.83 74.94 -76.17
N ASP A 32 25.66 74.76 -75.58
CA ASP A 32 25.16 75.62 -74.50
C ASP A 32 26.05 75.51 -73.27
N TYR A 33 26.49 74.30 -72.91
CA TYR A 33 27.42 74.11 -71.80
C TYR A 33 28.77 74.79 -72.06
N LEU A 34 29.38 74.59 -73.24
CA LEU A 34 30.67 75.19 -73.54
C LEU A 34 30.62 76.73 -73.58
N LEU A 35 29.50 77.31 -74.05
CA LEU A 35 29.28 78.76 -73.99
C LEU A 35 29.16 79.26 -72.55
N ASN A 36 28.36 78.58 -71.71
CA ASN A 36 28.17 78.94 -70.31
C ASN A 36 29.45 78.81 -69.48
N ALA A 37 30.22 77.75 -69.71
CA ALA A 37 31.49 77.48 -69.03
C ALA A 37 32.65 78.36 -69.53
N ARG A 38 32.41 79.25 -70.52
CA ARG A 38 33.41 80.14 -71.14
C ARG A 38 34.58 79.37 -71.76
N TYR A 39 34.25 78.36 -72.57
CA TYR A 39 35.23 77.58 -73.32
C TYR A 39 36.19 78.51 -74.12
N PRO A 40 37.52 78.35 -73.98
CA PRO A 40 38.48 79.36 -74.46
C PRO A 40 38.71 79.37 -75.98
N ALA A 41 38.29 78.32 -76.71
CA ALA A 41 38.48 78.23 -78.16
C ALA A 41 37.18 78.56 -78.92
N PRO A 42 37.26 79.10 -80.15
CA PRO A 42 36.07 79.52 -80.90
C PRO A 42 35.21 78.31 -81.29
N ILE A 43 33.91 78.38 -80.99
CA ILE A 43 32.91 77.40 -81.45
C ILE A 43 32.17 78.02 -82.64
N THR A 44 32.34 77.43 -83.84
CA THR A 44 31.63 77.87 -85.05
C THR A 44 30.38 77.02 -85.29
N SER A 45 29.46 77.50 -86.11
CA SER A 45 28.23 76.77 -86.49
C SER A 45 28.50 75.41 -87.16
N LYS A 46 29.73 75.13 -87.59
CA LYS A 46 30.15 73.85 -88.19
C LYS A 46 30.90 72.93 -87.22
N THR A 47 31.42 73.45 -86.10
CA THR A 47 32.32 72.72 -85.20
C THR A 47 31.68 71.47 -84.61
N LEU A 48 30.36 71.46 -84.32
CA LEU A 48 29.64 70.29 -83.81
C LEU A 48 28.90 69.48 -84.90
N ILE A 49 29.03 69.85 -86.18
CA ILE A 49 28.43 69.11 -87.29
C ILE A 49 29.43 68.09 -87.86
N SER A 50 30.69 68.49 -88.01
CA SER A 50 31.79 67.61 -88.43
C SER A 50 33.12 68.20 -87.93
N PRO A 51 33.51 67.93 -86.67
CA PRO A 51 34.72 68.50 -86.10
C PRO A 51 35.99 67.91 -86.72
N THR A 52 37.01 68.75 -86.81
CA THR A 52 38.38 68.28 -87.01
C THR A 52 38.89 67.53 -85.77
N ALA A 53 39.91 66.69 -85.94
CA ALA A 53 40.54 65.99 -84.81
C ALA A 53 41.04 66.97 -83.72
N LYS A 54 41.57 68.14 -84.10
CA LYS A 54 42.03 69.15 -83.15
C LYS A 54 40.89 69.77 -82.36
N GLU A 55 39.79 70.14 -83.01
CA GLU A 55 38.61 70.70 -82.33
C GLU A 55 38.00 69.69 -81.35
N PHE A 56 37.80 68.45 -81.80
CA PHE A 56 37.28 67.39 -80.94
C PHE A 56 38.18 67.14 -79.72
N GLN A 57 39.49 66.99 -79.92
CA GLN A 57 40.43 66.80 -78.82
C GLN A 57 40.39 67.99 -77.86
N SER A 58 40.35 69.22 -78.38
CA SER A 58 40.30 70.43 -77.56
C SER A 58 39.03 70.47 -76.70
N ILE A 59 37.87 70.09 -77.23
CA ILE A 59 36.61 70.03 -76.48
C ILE A 59 36.68 68.91 -75.43
N PHE A 60 37.12 67.71 -75.83
CA PHE A 60 37.24 66.58 -74.92
C PHE A 60 38.17 66.88 -73.75
N ARG A 61 39.37 67.42 -74.01
CA ARG A 61 40.34 67.78 -72.98
C ARG A 61 39.75 68.76 -71.97
N TYR A 62 39.03 69.77 -72.47
CA TYR A 62 38.40 70.77 -71.61
C TYR A 62 37.30 70.19 -70.71
N LEU A 63 36.45 69.33 -71.26
CA LEU A 63 35.41 68.67 -70.44
C LEU A 63 36.05 67.78 -69.37
N ILE A 64 37.08 67.00 -69.72
CA ILE A 64 37.80 66.17 -68.74
C ILE A 64 38.52 67.01 -67.68
N SER A 65 39.19 68.10 -68.07
CA SER A 65 39.87 68.98 -67.10
C SER A 65 38.90 69.68 -66.16
N THR A 66 37.69 69.96 -66.65
CA THR A 66 36.62 70.54 -65.82
C THR A 66 36.05 69.53 -64.84
N LEU A 67 35.92 68.27 -65.25
CA LEU A 67 35.33 67.20 -64.43
C LEU A 67 36.29 66.61 -63.38
N ILE A 68 37.58 66.50 -63.69
CA ILE A 68 38.55 65.76 -62.86
C ILE A 68 39.54 66.71 -62.19
N ASP A 69 40.42 67.33 -62.99
CA ASP A 69 41.49 68.21 -62.49
C ASP A 69 42.04 69.10 -63.63
N PRO A 70 42.10 70.43 -63.45
CA PRO A 70 42.82 71.34 -64.34
C PRO A 70 44.31 70.99 -64.56
N GLY A 71 44.95 70.26 -63.64
CA GLY A 71 46.36 69.86 -63.68
C GLY A 71 46.66 68.59 -64.49
N MET A 72 45.66 67.94 -65.10
CA MET A 72 45.87 66.66 -65.78
C MET A 72 46.82 66.76 -66.98
N SER A 73 47.90 65.98 -66.95
CA SER A 73 48.84 65.87 -68.08
C SER A 73 48.37 64.81 -69.10
N TRP A 74 48.44 65.15 -70.39
CA TRP A 74 48.11 64.25 -71.50
C TRP A 74 49.37 63.61 -72.06
N GLY A 75 49.30 62.32 -72.34
CA GLY A 75 50.35 61.56 -73.00
C GLY A 75 50.52 61.90 -74.48
N LYS A 76 51.47 61.23 -75.13
CA LYS A 76 51.79 61.46 -76.56
C LYS A 76 50.68 61.00 -77.51
N LYS A 77 49.83 60.05 -77.10
CA LYS A 77 48.75 59.48 -77.90
C LYS A 77 47.42 59.76 -77.21
N PHE A 78 46.74 60.81 -77.68
CA PHE A 78 45.46 61.24 -77.11
C PHE A 78 44.43 60.11 -77.04
N GLU A 79 44.38 59.24 -78.04
CA GLU A 79 43.35 58.20 -78.14
C GLU A 79 43.51 57.13 -77.06
N ASP A 80 44.73 56.84 -76.64
CA ASP A 80 45.02 55.87 -75.58
C ASP A 80 44.57 56.44 -74.22
N ASP A 81 44.89 57.71 -73.95
CA ASP A 81 44.47 58.39 -72.73
C ASP A 81 42.94 58.58 -72.69
N ALA A 82 42.33 59.01 -73.80
CA ALA A 82 40.89 59.21 -73.90
C ALA A 82 40.11 57.91 -73.62
N LEU A 83 40.55 56.78 -74.17
CA LEU A 83 39.95 55.47 -73.89
C LEU A 83 40.14 55.04 -72.42
N SER A 84 41.33 55.28 -71.84
CA SER A 84 41.58 54.99 -70.42
C SER A 84 40.66 55.80 -69.51
N ILE A 85 40.56 57.11 -69.76
CA ILE A 85 39.73 58.02 -68.95
C ILE A 85 38.26 57.63 -69.06
N LEU A 86 37.75 57.35 -70.25
CA LEU A 86 36.36 56.91 -70.43
C LEU A 86 36.10 55.57 -69.73
N LYS A 87 37.09 54.68 -69.67
CA LYS A 87 36.99 53.43 -68.93
C LYS A 87 36.94 53.66 -67.41
N ASP A 88 37.77 54.57 -66.90
CA ASP A 88 37.82 54.92 -65.48
C ASP A 88 36.55 55.66 -65.02
N LEU A 89 36.03 56.55 -65.87
CA LEU A 89 34.72 57.19 -65.71
C LEU A 89 33.53 56.23 -65.96
N ARG A 90 33.81 54.97 -66.30
CA ARG A 90 32.82 53.92 -66.58
C ARG A 90 31.78 54.34 -67.62
N TYR A 91 32.24 54.96 -68.71
CA TYR A 91 31.38 55.39 -69.80
C TYR A 91 30.56 54.22 -70.36
N PRO A 92 29.21 54.27 -70.30
CA PRO A 92 28.37 53.14 -70.67
C PRO A 92 28.49 52.71 -72.14
N GLY A 93 28.84 53.64 -73.03
CA GLY A 93 28.98 53.40 -74.47
C GLY A 93 30.38 53.03 -74.93
N LEU A 94 31.30 52.65 -74.03
CA LEU A 94 32.72 52.47 -74.34
C LEU A 94 32.98 51.50 -75.50
N ASP A 95 32.24 50.39 -75.58
CA ASP A 95 32.40 49.37 -76.63
C ASP A 95 32.10 49.91 -78.04
N SER A 96 31.34 51.00 -78.15
CA SER A 96 31.02 51.66 -79.42
C SER A 96 32.08 52.66 -79.87
N VAL A 97 33.05 52.98 -79.01
CA VAL A 97 34.09 53.98 -79.26
C VAL A 97 35.42 53.29 -79.57
N SER A 98 35.79 53.23 -80.84
CA SER A 98 37.07 52.66 -81.27
C SER A 98 38.20 53.68 -81.26
N LYS A 99 39.45 53.21 -81.17
CA LYS A 99 40.65 54.06 -81.34
C LYS A 99 40.65 54.82 -82.67
N THR A 100 40.10 54.23 -83.73
CA THR A 100 39.96 54.87 -85.05
C THR A 100 38.88 55.94 -85.10
N ALA A 101 37.88 55.91 -84.20
CA ALA A 101 36.91 56.98 -84.11
C ALA A 101 37.58 58.29 -83.67
N PHE A 102 38.56 58.24 -82.77
CA PHE A 102 39.28 59.41 -82.29
C PHE A 102 40.26 60.03 -83.29
N THR A 103 40.80 59.25 -84.24
CA THR A 103 41.69 59.78 -85.27
C THR A 103 40.94 60.55 -86.35
N ALA A 104 39.67 60.19 -86.62
CA ALA A 104 38.79 60.85 -87.58
C ALA A 104 37.38 61.09 -86.98
N PRO A 105 37.24 62.00 -86.00
CA PRO A 105 36.01 62.13 -85.21
C PRO A 105 34.82 62.67 -85.99
N GLY A 106 35.05 63.53 -87.00
CA GLY A 106 34.00 64.08 -87.85
C GLY A 106 33.45 63.13 -88.94
N ALA A 107 33.93 61.89 -89.02
CA ALA A 107 33.45 60.92 -90.01
C ALA A 107 31.98 60.53 -89.75
N PRO A 108 31.12 60.39 -90.78
CA PRO A 108 29.68 60.16 -90.61
C PRO A 108 29.29 58.92 -89.77
N GLN A 109 30.16 57.91 -89.73
CA GLN A 109 29.93 56.69 -88.95
C GLN A 109 30.39 56.82 -87.48
N SER A 110 31.39 57.66 -87.21
CA SER A 110 32.02 57.82 -85.89
C SER A 110 31.42 58.99 -85.10
N TRP A 111 31.06 60.08 -85.80
CA TRP A 111 30.61 61.32 -85.18
C TRP A 111 29.39 61.15 -84.27
N PRO A 112 28.32 60.42 -84.66
CA PRO A 112 27.15 60.30 -83.79
C PRO A 112 27.44 59.67 -82.43
N GLY A 113 28.34 58.67 -82.37
CA GLY A 113 28.76 58.04 -81.11
C GLY A 113 29.64 58.97 -80.26
N LEU A 114 30.56 59.69 -80.89
CA LEU A 114 31.44 60.66 -80.21
C LEU A 114 30.69 61.90 -79.72
N LEU A 115 29.70 62.39 -80.47
CA LEU A 115 28.82 63.48 -80.05
C LEU A 115 27.98 63.07 -78.84
N ALA A 116 27.41 61.87 -78.86
CA ALA A 116 26.68 61.33 -77.71
C ALA A 116 27.60 61.16 -76.47
N MET A 117 28.87 60.83 -76.69
CA MET A 117 29.89 60.76 -75.63
C MET A 117 30.23 62.15 -75.07
N LEU A 118 30.45 63.17 -75.91
CA LEU A 118 30.68 64.54 -75.45
C LEU A 118 29.47 65.09 -74.69
N SER A 119 28.26 64.84 -75.19
CA SER A 119 27.03 65.22 -74.47
C SER A 119 26.92 64.52 -73.12
N TRP A 120 27.33 63.26 -73.01
CA TRP A 120 27.37 62.56 -71.72
C TRP A 120 28.42 63.14 -70.77
N LEU A 121 29.62 63.49 -71.27
CA LEU A 121 30.63 64.18 -70.46
C LEU A 121 30.13 65.55 -69.98
N VAL A 122 29.38 66.27 -70.79
CA VAL A 122 28.74 67.53 -70.40
C VAL A 122 27.74 67.30 -69.26
N GLU A 123 26.90 66.27 -69.34
CA GLU A 123 25.99 65.94 -68.24
C GLU A 123 26.75 65.56 -66.96
N LEU A 124 27.89 64.87 -67.07
CA LEU A 124 28.75 64.62 -65.90
C LEU A 124 29.33 65.91 -65.33
N CYS A 125 29.79 66.85 -66.17
CA CYS A 125 30.30 68.13 -65.69
C CYS A 125 29.21 68.93 -64.97
N LYS A 126 28.02 69.03 -65.54
CA LYS A 126 26.87 69.66 -64.87
C LYS A 126 26.54 68.99 -63.55
N ALA A 127 26.53 67.65 -63.51
CA ALA A 127 26.26 66.92 -62.27
C ALA A 127 27.35 67.18 -61.22
N HIS A 128 28.62 67.31 -61.64
CA HIS A 128 29.73 67.65 -60.76
C HIS A 128 29.61 69.07 -60.21
N ASP A 129 29.26 70.06 -61.03
CA ASP A 129 29.06 71.45 -60.59
C ASP A 129 27.98 71.58 -59.51
N HIS A 130 26.94 70.75 -59.58
CA HIS A 130 25.83 70.73 -58.63
C HIS A 130 25.97 69.64 -57.56
N TRP A 131 27.16 69.02 -57.43
CA TRP A 131 27.37 67.89 -56.52
C TRP A 131 27.12 68.24 -55.05
N ASN A 132 27.35 69.49 -54.66
CA ASN A 132 27.09 69.98 -53.30
C ASN A 132 25.80 70.80 -53.19
N ASP A 133 24.95 70.83 -54.22
CA ASP A 133 23.68 71.56 -54.16
C ASP A 133 22.62 70.74 -53.39
N PRO A 134 22.14 71.21 -52.23
CA PRO A 134 21.11 70.52 -51.45
C PRO A 134 19.80 70.29 -52.21
N HIS A 135 19.52 71.07 -53.26
CA HIS A 135 18.30 70.95 -54.07
C HIS A 135 18.41 69.85 -55.14
N CYS A 136 19.63 69.45 -55.47
CA CYS A 136 19.91 68.42 -56.47
C CYS A 136 20.34 67.09 -55.86
N ILE A 137 20.79 67.07 -54.59
CA ILE A 137 21.27 65.86 -53.93
C ILE A 137 20.31 65.36 -52.85
N SER A 138 20.00 64.07 -52.92
CA SER A 138 19.22 63.36 -51.89
C SER A 138 20.09 62.49 -51.01
N ASP A 139 21.42 62.52 -51.17
CA ASP A 139 22.33 61.72 -50.36
C ASP A 139 22.35 62.29 -48.94
N PRO A 140 21.92 61.50 -47.95
CA PRO A 140 21.97 61.93 -46.57
C PRO A 140 23.34 62.44 -46.18
N ILE A 141 24.46 61.88 -46.66
CA ILE A 141 25.83 62.27 -46.27
C ILE A 141 26.19 63.71 -46.67
N LEU A 142 25.61 64.20 -47.76
CA LEU A 142 25.93 65.52 -48.33
C LEU A 142 24.96 66.63 -47.88
N LEU A 143 23.86 66.26 -47.20
CA LEU A 143 22.93 67.21 -46.59
C LEU A 143 23.49 67.85 -45.31
N SER A 144 22.99 69.02 -44.93
CA SER A 144 23.33 69.59 -43.62
C SER A 144 22.72 68.72 -42.50
N PRO A 145 23.43 68.47 -41.38
CA PRO A 145 22.84 67.75 -40.24
C PRO A 145 21.56 68.41 -39.69
N SER A 146 21.43 69.72 -39.86
CA SER A 146 20.25 70.51 -39.45
C SER A 146 18.97 70.17 -40.22
N GLU A 147 19.11 69.62 -41.43
CA GLU A 147 18.01 69.26 -42.33
C GLU A 147 17.59 67.80 -42.17
N LEU A 148 18.37 67.00 -41.43
CA LEU A 148 18.07 65.61 -41.22
C LEU A 148 16.93 65.42 -40.21
N PRO A 149 16.16 64.33 -40.34
CA PRO A 149 15.24 63.92 -39.29
C PRO A 149 15.97 63.72 -37.96
N LEU A 150 15.33 64.08 -36.84
CA LEU A 150 15.90 63.90 -35.50
C LEU A 150 16.20 62.44 -35.15
N GLU A 151 15.54 61.51 -35.83
CA GLU A 151 15.73 60.06 -35.66
C GLU A 151 16.84 59.48 -36.55
N TYR A 152 17.58 60.35 -37.28
CA TYR A 152 18.64 59.90 -38.16
C TYR A 152 19.75 59.18 -37.36
N PRO A 153 20.22 58.01 -37.81
CA PRO A 153 21.27 57.28 -37.12
C PRO A 153 22.53 58.13 -36.96
N LEU A 154 23.10 58.15 -35.75
CA LEU A 154 24.33 58.88 -35.45
C LEU A 154 24.22 60.39 -35.72
N LEU A 155 23.02 60.97 -35.62
CA LEU A 155 22.81 62.41 -35.79
C LEU A 155 23.72 63.25 -34.88
N GLU A 156 23.89 62.85 -33.62
CA GLU A 156 24.76 63.55 -32.66
C GLU A 156 26.23 63.55 -33.10
N GLU A 157 26.75 62.41 -33.58
CA GLU A 157 28.12 62.34 -34.12
C GLU A 157 28.27 63.24 -35.33
N ARG A 158 27.24 63.28 -36.18
CA ARG A 158 27.25 64.10 -37.38
C ARG A 158 27.20 65.60 -37.07
N LEU A 159 26.40 65.99 -36.07
CA LEU A 159 26.36 67.37 -35.57
C LEU A 159 27.71 67.79 -35.00
N LEU A 160 28.37 66.89 -34.26
CA LEU A 160 29.71 67.11 -33.76
C LEU A 160 30.70 67.31 -34.92
N TRP A 161 30.70 66.44 -35.93
CA TRP A 161 31.62 66.57 -37.06
C TRP A 161 31.40 67.85 -37.85
N ASP A 162 30.15 68.23 -38.12
CA ASP A 162 29.82 69.48 -38.80
C ASP A 162 30.28 70.71 -38.01
N PHE A 163 30.04 70.71 -36.69
CA PHE A 163 30.54 71.75 -35.79
C PHE A 163 32.07 71.81 -35.78
N VAL A 164 32.75 70.68 -35.60
CA VAL A 164 34.22 70.61 -35.55
C VAL A 164 34.83 71.04 -36.89
N SER A 165 34.28 70.60 -38.02
CA SER A 165 34.77 71.01 -39.35
C SER A 165 34.61 72.51 -39.58
N LYS A 166 33.43 73.08 -39.31
CA LYS A 166 33.16 74.53 -39.47
C LYS A 166 34.06 75.38 -38.56
N THR A 167 34.18 74.99 -37.30
CA THR A 167 35.00 75.73 -36.32
C THR A 167 36.49 75.57 -36.59
N TYR A 168 36.93 74.42 -37.08
CA TYR A 168 38.31 74.18 -37.47
C TYR A 168 38.74 75.09 -38.64
N ASP A 169 37.91 75.24 -39.67
CA ASP A 169 38.21 76.14 -40.79
C ASP A 169 38.31 77.60 -40.30
N GLN A 170 37.38 78.04 -39.44
CA GLN A 170 37.40 79.38 -38.84
C GLN A 170 38.63 79.61 -37.95
N TRP A 171 39.06 78.59 -37.22
CA TRP A 171 40.27 78.63 -36.40
C TRP A 171 41.54 78.65 -37.28
N PHE A 172 41.60 77.80 -38.30
CA PHE A 172 42.79 77.60 -39.13
C PHE A 172 43.04 78.79 -40.06
N ASP A 173 42.01 79.27 -40.77
CA ASP A 173 42.13 80.39 -41.71
C ASP A 173 41.98 81.75 -41.02
N GLY A 174 41.14 81.82 -39.98
CA GLY A 174 40.72 83.07 -39.33
C GLY A 174 41.34 83.34 -37.96
N GLY A 175 42.03 82.36 -37.35
CA GLY A 175 42.55 82.48 -35.98
C GLY A 175 41.46 82.67 -34.92
N ALA A 176 40.22 82.30 -35.22
CA ALA A 176 39.08 82.48 -34.31
C ALA A 176 39.22 81.56 -33.08
N GLU A 177 38.99 82.11 -31.88
CA GLU A 177 38.98 81.35 -30.62
C GLU A 177 37.55 81.08 -30.09
N GLN A 178 36.53 81.68 -30.70
CA GLN A 178 35.13 81.57 -30.31
C GLN A 178 34.24 81.41 -31.54
N PHE A 179 33.17 80.62 -31.40
CA PHE A 179 32.35 80.19 -32.54
C PHE A 179 30.83 80.37 -32.26
N PRO A 180 30.37 81.59 -31.92
CA PRO A 180 29.01 81.82 -31.43
C PRO A 180 27.92 81.43 -32.45
N GLU A 181 28.20 81.56 -33.75
CA GLU A 181 27.25 81.15 -34.79
C GLU A 181 27.09 79.62 -34.86
N ALA A 182 28.21 78.89 -34.82
CA ALA A 182 28.21 77.43 -34.82
C ALA A 182 27.62 76.87 -33.51
N GLU A 183 27.89 77.50 -32.38
CA GLU A 183 27.33 77.14 -31.07
C GLU A 183 25.80 77.33 -31.06
N MET A 184 25.31 78.47 -31.57
CA MET A 184 23.88 78.75 -31.65
C MET A 184 23.15 77.80 -32.61
N GLU A 185 23.77 77.41 -33.73
CA GLU A 185 23.21 76.41 -34.65
C GLU A 185 23.05 75.05 -33.96
N LEU A 186 24.08 74.63 -33.22
CA LEU A 186 24.10 73.39 -32.45
C LEU A 186 23.05 73.39 -31.33
N GLU A 187 22.95 74.49 -30.57
CA GLU A 187 21.99 74.66 -29.48
C GLU A 187 20.54 74.51 -29.96
N ARG A 188 20.17 75.13 -31.09
CA ARG A 188 18.83 75.01 -31.68
C ARG A 188 18.43 73.56 -32.00
N ILE A 189 19.39 72.75 -32.42
CA ILE A 189 19.14 71.34 -32.77
C ILE A 189 18.99 70.51 -31.51
N TYR A 190 19.84 70.72 -30.50
CA TYR A 190 19.72 70.06 -29.20
C TYR A 190 18.45 70.44 -28.45
N GLU A 191 18.00 71.70 -28.51
CA GLU A 191 16.72 72.12 -27.95
C GLU A 191 15.55 71.35 -28.59
N ARG A 192 15.59 71.19 -29.92
CA ARG A 192 14.58 70.43 -30.66
C ARG A 192 14.58 68.95 -30.28
N LEU A 193 15.77 68.35 -30.16
CA LEU A 193 15.95 66.96 -29.74
C LEU A 193 15.44 66.75 -28.31
N SER A 194 15.82 67.65 -27.39
CA SER A 194 15.39 67.64 -25.99
C SER A 194 13.86 67.72 -25.89
N LYS A 195 13.24 68.70 -26.56
CA LYS A 195 11.78 68.85 -26.58
C LYS A 195 11.06 67.60 -27.07
N THR A 196 11.53 67.04 -28.19
CA THR A 196 10.94 65.82 -28.78
C THR A 196 11.04 64.63 -27.83
N ASN A 197 12.19 64.46 -27.18
CA ASN A 197 12.39 63.40 -26.19
C ASN A 197 11.53 63.59 -24.95
N THR A 198 11.40 64.82 -24.44
CA THR A 198 10.51 65.15 -23.32
C THR A 198 9.04 64.86 -23.67
N ASP A 199 8.57 65.28 -24.84
CA ASP A 199 7.19 65.03 -25.30
C ASP A 199 6.90 63.53 -25.43
N ARG A 200 7.86 62.76 -25.96
CA ARG A 200 7.77 61.30 -26.06
C ARG A 200 7.74 60.63 -24.68
N SER A 201 8.58 61.08 -23.75
CA SER A 201 8.61 60.60 -22.37
C SER A 201 7.27 60.83 -21.67
N ASN A 202 6.74 62.06 -21.74
CA ASN A 202 5.46 62.43 -21.13
C ASN A 202 4.28 61.63 -21.72
N SER A 203 4.30 61.41 -23.03
CA SER A 203 3.28 60.59 -23.71
C SER A 203 3.32 59.14 -23.25
N LEU A 204 4.52 58.57 -23.10
CA LEU A 204 4.71 57.20 -22.63
C LEU A 204 4.32 57.05 -21.16
N GLU A 205 4.63 58.02 -20.32
CA GLU A 205 4.22 58.05 -18.92
C GLU A 205 2.69 58.10 -18.79
N THR A 206 2.03 58.97 -19.56
CA THR A 206 0.56 59.04 -19.61
C THR A 206 -0.05 57.72 -20.05
N TYR A 207 0.53 57.07 -21.06
CA TYR A 207 0.09 55.77 -21.54
C TYR A 207 0.26 54.68 -20.46
N MET A 208 1.40 54.67 -19.78
CA MET A 208 1.68 53.76 -18.66
C MET A 208 0.65 53.95 -17.54
N GLN A 209 0.37 55.19 -17.13
CA GLN A 209 -0.64 55.48 -16.11
C GLN A 209 -2.03 54.95 -16.50
N ARG A 210 -2.45 55.13 -17.76
CA ARG A 210 -3.72 54.56 -18.27
C ARG A 210 -3.72 53.04 -18.16
N LYS A 211 -2.64 52.37 -18.54
CA LYS A 211 -2.52 50.91 -18.43
C LYS A 211 -2.50 50.41 -16.99
N ILE A 212 -1.89 51.15 -16.07
CA ILE A 212 -1.95 50.84 -14.63
C ILE A 212 -3.38 50.90 -14.12
N VAL A 213 -4.14 51.95 -14.47
CA VAL A 213 -5.56 52.07 -14.10
C VAL A 213 -6.39 50.93 -14.70
N GLU A 214 -6.17 50.58 -15.97
CA GLU A 214 -6.83 49.44 -16.63
C GLU A 214 -6.53 48.11 -15.94
N LEU A 215 -5.26 47.88 -15.56
CA LEU A 215 -4.87 46.69 -14.80
C LEU A 215 -5.52 46.64 -13.41
N GLN A 216 -5.60 47.76 -12.70
CA GLN A 216 -6.30 47.84 -11.42
C GLN A 216 -7.79 47.53 -11.58
N GLN A 217 -8.44 48.02 -12.65
CA GLN A 217 -9.83 47.68 -12.96
C GLN A 217 -10.01 46.18 -13.20
N PHE A 218 -9.12 45.54 -13.95
CA PHE A 218 -9.17 44.10 -14.17
C PHE A 218 -8.88 43.28 -12.91
N GLN A 219 -8.08 43.78 -11.97
CA GLN A 219 -7.87 43.12 -10.69
C GLN A 219 -9.08 43.22 -9.75
N VAL A 220 -9.83 44.33 -9.81
CA VAL A 220 -11.04 44.53 -9.00
C VAL A 220 -12.24 43.77 -9.57
N GLN A 221 -12.32 43.65 -10.90
CA GLN A 221 -13.37 42.85 -11.54
C GLN A 221 -13.17 41.37 -11.23
N GLU A 222 -14.23 40.70 -10.78
CA GLU A 222 -14.21 39.26 -10.61
C GLU A 222 -13.91 38.57 -11.95
N PRO A 223 -13.02 37.58 -11.99
CA PRO A 223 -12.65 36.93 -13.25
C PRO A 223 -13.90 36.43 -13.96
N PRO A 224 -14.13 36.78 -15.24
CA PRO A 224 -15.32 36.34 -15.97
C PRO A 224 -15.41 34.81 -16.03
N LEU A 225 -14.27 34.12 -15.94
CA LEU A 225 -14.19 32.68 -15.89
C LEU A 225 -14.82 32.07 -14.63
N LYS A 226 -14.75 32.75 -13.48
CA LYS A 226 -15.24 32.20 -12.21
C LYS A 226 -16.75 31.99 -12.23
N ARG A 227 -17.51 32.93 -12.81
CA ARG A 227 -18.95 32.78 -13.03
C ARG A 227 -19.28 31.56 -13.90
N LEU A 228 -18.47 31.33 -14.94
CA LEU A 228 -18.65 30.20 -15.85
C LEU A 228 -18.26 28.87 -15.20
N GLU A 229 -17.23 28.87 -14.33
CA GLU A 229 -16.86 27.72 -13.50
C GLU A 229 -17.96 27.35 -12.51
N ASP A 230 -18.56 28.34 -11.82
CA ASP A 230 -19.69 28.13 -10.92
C ASP A 230 -20.91 27.55 -11.67
N GLU A 231 -21.23 28.09 -12.85
CA GLU A 231 -22.30 27.58 -13.71
C GLU A 231 -22.02 26.14 -14.17
N TYR A 232 -20.77 25.84 -14.56
CA TYR A 232 -20.35 24.50 -14.94
C TYR A 232 -20.49 23.51 -13.79
N LEU A 233 -20.06 23.88 -12.57
CA LEU A 233 -20.20 23.03 -11.38
C LEU A 233 -21.67 22.76 -11.05
N GLN A 234 -22.52 23.78 -11.17
CA GLN A 234 -23.97 23.62 -10.99
C GLN A 234 -24.57 22.66 -12.03
N LEU A 235 -24.27 22.86 -13.31
CA LEU A 235 -24.73 21.98 -14.40
C LEU A 235 -24.25 20.55 -14.25
N MET A 236 -23.00 20.34 -13.81
CA MET A 236 -22.44 19.01 -13.55
C MET A 236 -23.14 18.33 -12.37
N SER A 237 -23.46 19.07 -11.31
CA SER A 237 -24.25 18.56 -10.19
C SER A 237 -25.64 18.13 -10.65
N ASP A 238 -26.32 18.97 -11.42
CA ASP A 238 -27.67 18.70 -11.92
C ASP A 238 -27.71 17.54 -12.91
N LYS A 239 -26.72 17.44 -13.80
CA LYS A 239 -26.53 16.26 -14.66
C LYS A 239 -26.47 14.97 -13.85
N ASN A 240 -25.70 14.95 -12.75
CA ASN A 240 -25.57 13.76 -11.93
C ASN A 240 -26.87 13.42 -11.17
N LYS A 241 -27.59 14.44 -10.69
CA LYS A 241 -28.94 14.29 -10.11
C LYS A 241 -29.92 13.70 -11.13
N PHE A 242 -29.88 14.16 -12.38
CA PHE A 242 -30.74 13.62 -13.44
C PHE A 242 -30.40 12.18 -13.78
N ILE A 243 -29.11 11.83 -13.87
CA ILE A 243 -28.69 10.44 -14.13
C ILE A 243 -29.20 9.52 -13.02
N THR A 244 -28.96 9.86 -11.76
CA THR A 244 -29.43 9.05 -10.61
C THR A 244 -30.96 8.95 -10.56
N PHE A 245 -31.67 10.03 -10.88
CA PHE A 245 -33.13 10.02 -10.98
C PHE A 245 -33.63 9.12 -12.13
N ILE A 246 -33.00 9.17 -13.30
CA ILE A 246 -33.35 8.33 -14.45
C ILE A 246 -33.12 6.86 -14.11
N ASP A 247 -31.99 6.51 -13.49
CA ASP A 247 -31.67 5.12 -13.14
C ASP A 247 -32.63 4.56 -12.09
N LEU A 248 -33.00 5.36 -11.08
CA LEU A 248 -34.03 4.99 -10.11
C LEU A 248 -35.36 4.68 -10.80
N ASN A 249 -35.79 5.54 -11.73
CA ASN A 249 -37.04 5.35 -12.45
C ASN A 249 -36.97 4.15 -13.41
N ARG A 250 -35.83 3.90 -14.06
CA ARG A 250 -35.61 2.69 -14.87
C ARG A 250 -35.73 1.43 -14.02
N GLN A 251 -35.12 1.39 -12.84
CA GLN A 251 -35.25 0.26 -11.91
C GLN A 251 -36.71 0.05 -11.46
N LYS A 252 -37.44 1.13 -11.14
CA LYS A 252 -38.87 1.05 -10.80
C LYS A 252 -39.71 0.53 -11.97
N ALA A 253 -39.46 1.02 -13.18
CA ALA A 253 -40.15 0.57 -14.38
C ALA A 253 -39.89 -0.93 -14.63
N GLU A 254 -38.65 -1.38 -14.47
CA GLU A 254 -38.28 -2.78 -14.66
C GLU A 254 -38.92 -3.70 -13.61
N LYS A 255 -38.89 -3.32 -12.33
CA LYS A 255 -39.61 -4.03 -11.26
C LYS A 255 -41.11 -4.13 -11.53
N THR A 256 -41.70 -3.04 -12.02
CA THR A 256 -43.14 -3.01 -12.36
C THR A 256 -43.44 -3.91 -13.56
N LYS A 257 -42.59 -3.91 -14.61
CA LYS A 257 -42.71 -4.83 -15.74
C LYS A 257 -42.62 -6.29 -15.29
N GLN A 258 -41.64 -6.64 -14.45
CA GLN A 258 -41.49 -8.00 -13.91
C GLN A 258 -42.70 -8.40 -13.07
N ALA A 259 -43.26 -7.50 -12.26
CA ALA A 259 -44.48 -7.75 -11.51
C ALA A 259 -45.68 -7.99 -12.44
N ILE A 260 -45.84 -7.19 -13.51
CA ILE A 260 -46.89 -7.39 -14.52
C ILE A 260 -46.75 -8.77 -15.19
N VAL A 261 -45.54 -9.20 -15.53
CA VAL A 261 -45.30 -10.52 -16.13
C VAL A 261 -45.70 -11.64 -15.17
N LYS A 262 -45.31 -11.56 -13.89
CA LYS A 262 -45.69 -12.54 -12.87
C LYS A 262 -47.21 -12.61 -12.67
N ILE A 263 -47.87 -11.46 -12.57
CA ILE A 263 -49.32 -11.38 -12.41
C ILE A 263 -50.03 -11.96 -13.65
N ARG A 264 -49.54 -11.68 -14.86
CA ARG A 264 -50.10 -12.27 -16.10
C ARG A 264 -49.95 -13.79 -16.13
N ALA A 265 -48.79 -14.32 -15.70
CA ALA A 265 -48.57 -15.76 -15.61
C ALA A 265 -49.54 -16.40 -14.61
N ALA A 266 -49.71 -15.80 -13.41
CA ALA A 266 -50.65 -16.27 -12.41
C ALA A 266 -52.11 -16.22 -12.90
N ILE A 267 -52.52 -15.16 -13.61
CA ILE A 267 -53.86 -15.09 -14.23
C ILE A 267 -54.06 -16.24 -15.24
N SER A 268 -53.04 -16.54 -16.05
CA SER A 268 -53.11 -17.63 -17.03
C SER A 268 -53.24 -19.00 -16.35
N GLU A 269 -52.47 -19.25 -15.29
CA GLU A 269 -52.51 -20.48 -14.49
C GLU A 269 -53.87 -20.64 -13.81
N GLN A 270 -54.34 -19.61 -13.10
CA GLN A 270 -55.64 -19.59 -12.46
C GLN A 270 -56.79 -19.81 -13.48
N GLY A 271 -56.64 -19.27 -14.69
CA GLY A 271 -57.58 -19.48 -15.79
C GLY A 271 -57.63 -20.94 -16.26
N HIS A 272 -56.48 -21.60 -16.32
CA HIS A 272 -56.39 -23.03 -16.63
C HIS A 272 -57.02 -23.89 -15.53
N ASP A 273 -56.74 -23.59 -14.26
CA ASP A 273 -57.33 -24.29 -13.11
C ASP A 273 -58.85 -24.11 -13.05
N LEU A 274 -59.36 -22.91 -13.31
CA LEU A 274 -60.80 -22.67 -13.43
C LEU A 274 -61.44 -23.49 -14.54
N SER A 275 -60.76 -23.62 -15.69
CA SER A 275 -61.25 -24.45 -16.80
C SER A 275 -61.28 -25.93 -16.40
N ASN A 276 -60.25 -26.42 -15.73
CA ASN A 276 -60.18 -27.80 -15.25
C ASN A 276 -61.25 -28.09 -14.19
N ASN A 277 -61.39 -27.23 -13.19
CA ASN A 277 -62.40 -27.37 -12.14
C ASN A 277 -63.83 -27.31 -12.73
N ARG A 278 -64.07 -26.48 -13.75
CA ARG A 278 -65.37 -26.45 -14.45
C ARG A 278 -65.65 -27.77 -15.18
N ARG A 279 -64.64 -28.35 -15.82
CA ARG A 279 -64.76 -29.65 -16.48
C ARG A 279 -65.04 -30.75 -15.45
N GLU A 280 -64.30 -30.80 -14.35
CA GLU A 280 -64.52 -31.76 -13.27
C GLU A 280 -65.89 -31.61 -12.62
N LEU A 281 -66.34 -30.37 -12.37
CA LEU A 281 -67.69 -30.10 -11.88
C LEU A 281 -68.74 -30.66 -12.84
N GLN A 282 -68.59 -30.42 -14.15
CA GLN A 282 -69.50 -30.92 -15.16
C GLN A 282 -69.52 -32.46 -15.22
N GLU A 283 -68.36 -33.11 -15.08
CA GLU A 283 -68.25 -34.57 -14.99
C GLU A 283 -68.96 -35.12 -13.74
N VAL A 284 -68.79 -34.48 -12.58
CA VAL A 284 -69.45 -34.85 -11.32
C VAL A 284 -70.96 -34.59 -11.38
N GLU A 285 -71.41 -33.45 -11.90
CA GLU A 285 -72.82 -33.12 -12.07
C GLU A 285 -73.52 -34.13 -12.99
N ALA A 286 -72.85 -34.54 -14.09
CA ALA A 286 -73.35 -35.58 -14.97
C ALA A 286 -73.46 -36.94 -14.25
N ALA A 287 -72.46 -37.30 -13.45
CA ALA A 287 -72.48 -38.52 -12.65
C ALA A 287 -73.58 -38.51 -11.57
N VAL A 288 -73.80 -37.38 -10.89
CA VAL A 288 -74.87 -37.20 -9.89
C VAL A 288 -76.24 -37.24 -10.55
N ALA A 289 -76.43 -36.56 -11.69
CA ALA A 289 -77.67 -36.60 -12.44
C ALA A 289 -78.02 -38.03 -12.91
N ALA A 290 -77.02 -38.83 -13.30
CA ALA A 290 -77.21 -40.23 -13.67
C ALA A 290 -77.65 -41.13 -12.49
N GLN A 291 -77.31 -40.76 -11.25
CA GLN A 291 -77.62 -41.54 -10.06
C GLN A 291 -79.08 -41.42 -9.59
N ASN A 292 -79.88 -40.49 -10.15
CA ASN A 292 -81.32 -40.33 -9.85
C ASN A 292 -81.68 -40.37 -8.34
N LEU A 293 -80.83 -39.78 -7.48
CA LEU A 293 -81.04 -39.79 -6.03
C LEU A 293 -81.95 -38.64 -5.60
N THR A 294 -82.90 -38.91 -4.72
CA THR A 294 -83.78 -37.88 -4.14
C THR A 294 -83.09 -37.16 -2.96
N PRO A 295 -83.39 -35.87 -2.68
CA PRO A 295 -82.79 -35.14 -1.56
C PRO A 295 -82.96 -35.82 -0.19
N ASP A 296 -84.08 -36.52 0.01
CA ASP A 296 -84.35 -37.31 1.22
C ASP A 296 -83.42 -38.52 1.35
N GLU A 297 -83.05 -39.13 0.22
CA GLU A 297 -82.17 -40.29 0.17
C GLU A 297 -80.71 -39.89 0.47
N VAL A 298 -80.29 -38.71 -0.01
CA VAL A 298 -78.99 -38.11 0.32
C VAL A 298 -78.91 -37.76 1.82
N LEU A 299 -79.99 -37.23 2.40
CA LEU A 299 -80.06 -36.97 3.85
C LEU A 299 -79.99 -38.28 4.66
N ARG A 300 -80.69 -39.34 4.23
CA ARG A 300 -80.61 -40.66 4.87
C ARG A 300 -79.18 -41.23 4.79
N MET A 301 -78.55 -41.17 3.62
CA MET A 301 -77.17 -41.63 3.42
C MET A 301 -76.16 -40.84 4.25
N ASN A 302 -76.32 -39.52 4.38
CA ASN A 302 -75.43 -38.69 5.20
C ASN A 302 -75.58 -39.00 6.69
N ASN A 303 -76.82 -39.15 7.18
CA ASN A 303 -77.07 -39.54 8.58
C ASN A 303 -76.52 -40.94 8.88
N GLU A 304 -76.71 -41.89 7.96
CA GLU A 304 -76.19 -43.25 8.10
C GLU A 304 -74.64 -43.26 8.07
N ARG A 305 -74.03 -42.48 7.17
CA ARG A 305 -72.58 -42.29 7.12
C ARG A 305 -72.02 -41.62 8.38
N GLU A 306 -72.69 -40.62 8.94
CA GLU A 306 -72.29 -39.99 10.20
C GLU A 306 -72.38 -40.97 11.37
N THR A 307 -73.45 -41.78 11.45
CA THR A 307 -73.57 -42.82 12.48
C THR A 307 -72.51 -43.91 12.34
N LEU A 308 -72.22 -44.34 11.10
CA LEU A 308 -71.18 -45.33 10.82
C LEU A 308 -69.79 -44.78 11.14
N ASN A 309 -69.47 -43.53 10.76
CA ASN A 309 -68.18 -42.92 11.10
C ASN A 309 -68.00 -42.75 12.61
N ARG A 310 -69.05 -42.32 13.34
CA ARG A 310 -69.00 -42.28 14.80
C ARG A 310 -68.76 -43.65 15.42
N GLY A 311 -69.42 -44.69 14.92
CA GLY A 311 -69.16 -46.06 15.35
C GLY A 311 -67.75 -46.54 15.02
N LEU A 312 -67.22 -46.16 13.85
CA LEU A 312 -65.86 -46.50 13.41
C LEU A 312 -64.79 -45.81 14.26
N ASP A 313 -65.00 -44.54 14.62
CA ASP A 313 -64.12 -43.78 15.50
C ASP A 313 -64.16 -44.32 16.94
N GLU A 314 -65.35 -44.70 17.46
CA GLU A 314 -65.47 -45.39 18.76
C GLU A 314 -64.74 -46.73 18.76
N ILE A 315 -64.87 -47.53 17.69
CA ILE A 315 -64.18 -48.81 17.57
C ILE A 315 -62.66 -48.58 17.47
N ARG A 316 -62.20 -47.60 16.69
CA ARG A 316 -60.77 -47.25 16.59
C ARG A 316 -60.19 -46.79 17.93
N ALA A 317 -60.93 -45.99 18.68
CA ALA A 317 -60.52 -45.57 20.02
C ALA A 317 -60.42 -46.78 20.97
N ARG A 318 -61.42 -47.66 20.98
CA ARG A 318 -61.38 -48.90 21.79
C ARG A 318 -60.24 -49.84 21.40
N VAL A 319 -59.94 -49.95 20.10
CA VAL A 319 -58.81 -50.75 19.62
C VAL A 319 -57.49 -50.13 20.07
N ALA A 320 -57.33 -48.80 19.96
CA ALA A 320 -56.13 -48.10 20.40
C ALA A 320 -55.92 -48.27 21.92
N GLU A 321 -56.97 -48.08 22.73
CA GLU A 321 -56.95 -48.30 24.18
C GLU A 321 -56.61 -49.75 24.55
N ALA A 322 -57.22 -50.73 23.88
CA ALA A 322 -56.93 -52.15 24.11
C ALA A 322 -55.50 -52.52 23.70
N SER A 323 -55.00 -52.00 22.58
CA SER A 323 -53.62 -52.23 22.14
C SER A 323 -52.60 -51.58 23.07
N GLN A 324 -52.88 -50.37 23.55
CA GLN A 324 -52.01 -49.69 24.51
C GLN A 324 -51.99 -50.44 25.85
N SER A 325 -53.17 -50.87 26.33
CA SER A 325 -53.25 -51.71 27.54
C SER A 325 -52.49 -53.02 27.37
N SER A 326 -52.61 -53.71 26.22
CA SER A 326 -51.85 -54.93 25.94
C SER A 326 -50.34 -54.67 25.96
N TYR A 327 -49.89 -53.59 25.31
CA TYR A 327 -48.48 -53.19 25.29
C TYR A 327 -47.96 -52.87 26.70
N ASP A 328 -48.73 -52.16 27.52
CA ASP A 328 -48.35 -51.82 28.89
C ASP A 328 -48.24 -53.07 29.77
N HIS A 329 -49.16 -54.04 29.63
CA HIS A 329 -49.10 -55.32 30.33
C HIS A 329 -47.90 -56.17 29.88
N GLU A 330 -47.62 -56.21 28.57
CA GLU A 330 -46.45 -56.91 28.04
C GLU A 330 -45.15 -56.31 28.58
N MET A 331 -45.02 -54.99 28.57
CA MET A 331 -43.88 -54.28 29.16
C MET A 331 -43.72 -54.54 30.66
N LEU A 332 -44.82 -54.67 31.41
CA LEU A 332 -44.77 -55.04 32.83
C LEU A 332 -44.27 -56.47 33.04
N VAL A 333 -44.70 -57.42 32.20
CA VAL A 333 -44.24 -58.80 32.25
C VAL A 333 -42.76 -58.88 31.89
N THR A 334 -42.31 -58.24 30.82
CA THR A 334 -40.88 -58.22 30.43
C THR A 334 -40.01 -57.63 31.53
N ARG A 335 -40.40 -56.49 32.13
CA ARG A 335 -39.64 -55.91 33.26
C ARG A 335 -39.59 -56.84 34.48
N ALA A 336 -40.65 -57.60 34.74
CA ALA A 336 -40.67 -58.58 35.82
C ALA A 336 -39.78 -59.78 35.53
N MET A 337 -39.74 -60.26 34.27
CA MET A 337 -38.84 -61.32 33.81
C MET A 337 -37.38 -60.90 33.91
N ASP A 338 -37.01 -59.72 33.39
CA ASP A 338 -35.65 -59.17 33.50
C ASP A 338 -35.21 -59.06 34.97
N ARG A 339 -36.11 -58.63 35.85
CA ARG A 339 -35.84 -58.56 37.29
C ARG A 339 -35.62 -59.94 37.90
N PHE A 340 -36.40 -60.94 37.49
CA PHE A 340 -36.23 -62.32 37.95
C PHE A 340 -34.88 -62.90 37.47
N GLU A 341 -34.52 -62.72 36.19
CA GLU A 341 -33.24 -63.20 35.66
C GLU A 341 -32.05 -62.58 36.37
N ASN A 342 -32.09 -61.27 36.65
CA ASN A 342 -31.05 -60.60 37.43
C ASN A 342 -30.93 -61.16 38.86
N LEU A 343 -32.05 -61.35 39.56
CA LEU A 343 -32.06 -61.93 40.91
C LEU A 343 -31.63 -63.41 40.91
N HIS A 344 -31.97 -64.15 39.86
CA HIS A 344 -31.54 -65.53 39.65
C HIS A 344 -30.02 -65.59 39.45
N ALA A 345 -29.46 -64.75 38.59
CA ALA A 345 -28.01 -64.65 38.39
C ALA A 345 -27.28 -64.26 39.70
N GLU A 346 -27.83 -63.31 40.47
CA GLU A 346 -27.30 -62.92 41.78
C GLU A 346 -27.32 -64.11 42.76
N TYR A 347 -28.44 -64.85 42.84
CA TYR A 347 -28.57 -66.05 43.66
C TYR A 347 -27.57 -67.15 43.27
N THR A 348 -27.41 -67.44 41.97
CA THR A 348 -26.44 -68.42 41.47
C THR A 348 -25.01 -67.99 41.81
N SER A 349 -24.70 -66.70 41.72
CA SER A 349 -23.39 -66.18 42.12
C SER A 349 -23.12 -66.32 43.62
N LEU A 350 -24.10 -65.98 44.47
CA LEU A 350 -23.97 -66.06 45.94
C LEU A 350 -23.88 -67.51 46.42
N THR A 351 -24.64 -68.43 45.83
CA THR A 351 -24.55 -69.86 46.14
C THR A 351 -23.22 -70.46 45.71
N HIS A 352 -22.63 -69.99 44.61
CA HIS A 352 -21.27 -70.39 44.23
C HIS A 352 -20.23 -69.88 45.26
N HIS A 353 -20.35 -68.65 45.76
CA HIS A 353 -19.46 -68.12 46.79
C HIS A 353 -19.56 -68.89 48.12
N LEU A 354 -20.77 -69.29 48.53
CA LEU A 354 -20.98 -70.11 49.74
C LEU A 354 -20.28 -71.48 49.67
N SER A 355 -20.00 -72.00 48.47
CA SER A 355 -19.37 -73.31 48.29
C SER A 355 -17.83 -73.32 48.45
N ILE A 356 -17.21 -72.14 48.41
CA ILE A 356 -15.74 -71.94 48.43
C ILE A 356 -15.19 -71.76 49.86
N LEU A 357 -16.05 -71.56 50.87
CA LEU A 357 -15.63 -71.47 52.28
C LEU A 357 -15.05 -72.81 52.79
N PRO A 358 -13.79 -72.84 53.25
CA PRO A 358 -13.14 -74.03 53.79
C PRO A 358 -13.52 -74.19 55.27
N LEU A 359 -14.66 -74.83 55.55
CA LEU A 359 -14.97 -75.37 56.88
C LEU A 359 -14.32 -76.76 57.01
N GLN A 360 -13.81 -77.07 58.20
CA GLN A 360 -13.01 -78.25 58.51
C GLN A 360 -13.63 -79.57 58.03
N GLN A 361 -12.74 -80.51 57.71
CA GLN A 361 -12.90 -81.60 56.76
C GLN A 361 -13.87 -82.75 57.14
N ASP A 362 -14.66 -82.62 58.20
CA ASP A 362 -15.57 -83.67 58.68
C ASP A 362 -16.93 -83.09 59.08
N ASP A 363 -17.69 -82.62 58.09
CA ASP A 363 -19.05 -82.12 58.31
C ASP A 363 -20.04 -82.67 57.26
N PRO A 364 -21.10 -83.41 57.67
CA PRO A 364 -21.94 -84.24 56.78
C PRO A 364 -22.86 -83.46 55.81
N ILE A 365 -22.68 -82.14 55.67
CA ILE A 365 -23.54 -81.24 54.88
C ILE A 365 -23.07 -81.12 53.41
N ARG A 366 -21.84 -81.56 53.06
CA ARG A 366 -21.37 -81.62 51.66
C ARG A 366 -21.81 -82.89 50.90
N SER A 367 -22.46 -83.84 51.57
CA SER A 367 -22.91 -85.10 51.00
C SER A 367 -24.39 -85.03 50.59
N ALA A 368 -24.62 -84.91 49.27
CA ALA A 368 -25.91 -84.85 48.55
C ALA A 368 -26.57 -83.46 48.48
N GLY A 369 -27.17 -83.13 47.33
CA GLY A 369 -27.75 -81.83 46.97
C GLY A 369 -28.80 -81.30 47.95
N TRP A 370 -28.36 -80.57 48.98
CA TRP A 370 -29.24 -79.98 50.00
C TRP A 370 -29.66 -78.53 49.71
N ILE A 371 -29.06 -77.90 48.70
CA ILE A 371 -29.52 -76.62 48.16
C ILE A 371 -29.62 -76.83 46.66
N ASP A 372 -30.81 -76.65 46.11
CA ASP A 372 -30.98 -76.64 44.66
C ASP A 372 -30.25 -75.40 44.09
N ARG A 373 -29.23 -75.67 43.28
CA ARG A 373 -28.28 -74.65 42.79
C ARG A 373 -28.72 -74.07 41.45
N ASP A 374 -29.49 -74.84 40.69
CA ASP A 374 -30.08 -74.42 39.42
C ASP A 374 -31.59 -74.25 39.63
N LEU A 375 -32.01 -73.04 39.99
CA LEU A 375 -33.42 -72.69 40.08
C LEU A 375 -34.02 -72.58 38.67
N ASN A 376 -34.25 -73.71 38.02
CA ASN A 376 -34.75 -73.77 36.64
C ASN A 376 -36.26 -73.52 36.61
N LEU A 377 -36.65 -72.26 36.49
CA LEU A 377 -38.05 -71.83 36.34
C LEU A 377 -38.29 -71.42 34.88
N ASP A 378 -39.13 -72.19 34.17
CA ASP A 378 -39.55 -71.83 32.81
C ASP A 378 -40.60 -70.72 32.86
N LEU A 379 -40.22 -69.53 32.42
CA LEU A 379 -41.08 -68.34 32.40
C LEU A 379 -41.98 -68.28 31.14
N GLY A 380 -41.82 -69.21 30.19
CA GLY A 380 -42.58 -69.26 28.93
C GLY A 380 -43.86 -70.11 28.97
N VAL A 381 -44.28 -70.58 30.15
CA VAL A 381 -45.41 -71.51 30.29
C VAL A 381 -46.75 -70.78 30.19
N GLU A 382 -47.65 -71.25 29.32
CA GLU A 382 -49.01 -70.67 29.13
C GLU A 382 -49.90 -70.77 30.39
N ASP A 383 -49.61 -71.72 31.27
CA ASP A 383 -50.36 -72.01 32.50
C ASP A 383 -49.73 -71.31 33.73
N LEU A 384 -50.23 -70.12 34.05
CA LEU A 384 -49.72 -69.26 35.13
C LEU A 384 -49.88 -69.87 36.55
N ASP A 385 -50.83 -70.79 36.75
CA ASP A 385 -51.02 -71.44 38.06
C ASP A 385 -49.93 -72.49 38.35
N LYS A 386 -49.37 -73.09 37.30
CA LYS A 386 -48.19 -73.97 37.42
C LYS A 386 -46.93 -73.17 37.78
N LEU A 387 -46.75 -71.99 37.18
CA LEU A 387 -45.63 -71.10 37.50
C LEU A 387 -45.69 -70.63 38.96
N ARG A 388 -46.88 -70.22 39.40
CA ARG A 388 -47.11 -69.74 40.78
C ARG A 388 -46.88 -70.84 41.82
N SER A 389 -47.34 -72.07 41.57
CA SER A 389 -47.12 -73.19 42.49
C SER A 389 -45.66 -73.62 42.57
N ALA A 390 -44.92 -73.62 41.46
CA ALA A 390 -43.47 -73.84 41.44
C ALA A 390 -42.70 -72.77 42.23
N GLY A 391 -43.02 -71.48 42.03
CA GLY A 391 -42.40 -70.38 42.78
C GLY A 391 -42.66 -70.45 44.30
N ILE A 392 -43.87 -70.87 44.72
CA ILE A 392 -44.18 -71.07 46.14
C ILE A 392 -43.37 -72.24 46.73
N ALA A 393 -43.28 -73.36 46.01
CA ALA A 393 -42.52 -74.53 46.45
C ALA A 393 -41.03 -74.20 46.65
N MET A 394 -40.41 -73.48 45.71
CA MET A 394 -39.02 -73.00 45.80
C MET A 394 -38.83 -72.06 46.99
N ARG A 395 -39.77 -71.11 47.22
CA ARG A 395 -39.70 -70.22 48.38
C ARG A 395 -39.75 -71.00 49.70
N THR A 396 -40.57 -72.04 49.81
CA THR A 396 -40.67 -72.81 51.07
C THR A 396 -39.50 -73.76 51.30
N ALA A 397 -39.00 -74.43 50.26
CA ALA A 397 -37.93 -75.41 50.41
C ALA A 397 -36.56 -74.74 50.52
N THR A 398 -36.20 -73.90 49.55
CA THR A 398 -34.85 -73.34 49.42
C THR A 398 -34.55 -72.29 50.50
N TRP A 399 -35.55 -71.50 50.91
CA TRP A 399 -35.38 -70.51 51.99
C TRP A 399 -35.19 -71.16 53.36
N GLN A 400 -35.95 -72.22 53.67
CA GLN A 400 -35.79 -72.94 54.94
C GLN A 400 -34.41 -73.59 55.05
N GLN A 401 -33.93 -74.20 53.95
CA GLN A 401 -32.59 -74.79 53.90
C GLN A 401 -31.48 -73.75 54.13
N LEU A 402 -31.54 -72.60 53.44
CA LEU A 402 -30.58 -71.51 53.63
C LEU A 402 -30.63 -70.90 55.03
N ASN A 403 -31.81 -70.76 55.63
CA ASN A 403 -31.94 -70.21 56.98
C ASN A 403 -31.36 -71.18 58.04
N THR A 404 -31.49 -72.48 57.82
CA THR A 404 -30.91 -73.51 58.71
C THR A 404 -29.38 -73.50 58.61
N TYR A 405 -28.82 -73.34 57.41
CA TYR A 405 -27.38 -73.18 57.20
C TYR A 405 -26.83 -71.90 57.84
N ARG A 406 -27.52 -70.76 57.66
CA ARG A 406 -27.16 -69.49 58.29
C ARG A 406 -27.08 -69.62 59.81
N GLU A 407 -28.05 -70.29 60.43
CA GLU A 407 -28.06 -70.46 61.89
C GLU A 407 -26.91 -71.35 62.38
N LYS A 408 -26.53 -72.39 61.61
CA LYS A 408 -25.35 -73.22 61.93
C LYS A 408 -24.05 -72.41 61.86
N CYS A 409 -23.82 -71.67 60.77
CA CYS A 409 -22.64 -70.81 60.65
C CYS A 409 -22.60 -69.73 61.75
N ARG A 410 -23.76 -69.20 62.17
CA ARG A 410 -23.84 -68.26 63.29
C ARG A 410 -23.43 -68.89 64.62
N GLN A 411 -23.82 -70.15 64.86
CA GLN A 411 -23.42 -70.88 66.06
C GLN A 411 -21.93 -71.21 66.07
N GLU A 412 -21.36 -71.61 64.94
CA GLU A 412 -19.91 -71.84 64.79
C GLU A 412 -19.11 -70.56 64.99
N GLY A 413 -19.53 -69.44 64.38
CA GLY A 413 -18.89 -68.13 64.58
C GLY A 413 -18.92 -67.67 66.03
N LEU A 414 -20.06 -67.82 66.72
CA LEU A 414 -20.14 -67.53 68.15
C LEU A 414 -19.21 -68.43 68.96
N GLY A 415 -19.07 -69.71 68.61
CA GLY A 415 -18.13 -70.61 69.28
C GLY A 415 -16.67 -70.16 69.16
N LEU A 416 -16.26 -69.73 67.96
CA LEU A 416 -14.92 -69.20 67.70
C LEU A 416 -14.67 -67.88 68.43
N ASP A 417 -15.63 -66.95 68.43
CA ASP A 417 -15.50 -65.68 69.14
C ASP A 417 -15.31 -65.89 70.65
N HIS A 418 -16.03 -66.84 71.26
CA HIS A 418 -15.83 -67.18 72.67
C HIS A 418 -14.42 -67.76 72.93
N HIS A 419 -13.89 -68.55 71.99
CA HIS A 419 -12.52 -69.06 72.08
C HIS A 419 -11.47 -67.94 71.95
N LEU A 420 -11.69 -67.01 71.02
CA LEU A 420 -10.78 -65.89 70.77
C LEU A 420 -10.72 -64.95 71.98
N ILE A 421 -11.86 -64.60 72.56
CA ILE A 421 -11.93 -63.77 73.78
C ILE A 421 -11.20 -64.46 74.94
N ALA A 422 -11.36 -65.78 75.09
CA ALA A 422 -10.67 -66.52 76.15
C ALA A 422 -9.14 -66.52 75.97
N LEU A 423 -8.64 -66.58 74.73
CA LEU A 423 -7.22 -66.49 74.44
C LEU A 423 -6.67 -65.06 74.65
N GLU A 424 -7.41 -64.03 74.23
CA GLU A 424 -7.00 -62.63 74.43
C GLU A 424 -6.90 -62.29 75.92
N ASP A 425 -7.84 -62.73 76.76
CA ASP A 425 -7.77 -62.50 78.21
C ASP A 425 -6.57 -63.24 78.86
N GLN A 426 -6.17 -64.40 78.32
CA GLN A 426 -4.93 -65.07 78.76
C GLN A 426 -3.68 -64.31 78.32
N TYR A 427 -3.67 -63.79 77.10
CA TYR A 427 -2.55 -63.02 76.57
C TYR A 427 -2.33 -61.73 77.36
N ASP A 428 -3.39 -60.98 77.67
CA ASP A 428 -3.29 -59.73 78.43
C ASP A 428 -2.76 -59.95 79.86
N ARG A 429 -3.16 -61.03 80.53
CA ARG A 429 -2.63 -61.38 81.86
C ARG A 429 -1.14 -61.68 81.82
N LEU A 430 -0.68 -62.42 80.81
CA LEU A 430 0.74 -62.69 80.60
C LEU A 430 1.51 -61.41 80.25
N GLY A 431 0.94 -60.54 79.41
CA GLY A 431 1.53 -59.25 79.06
C GLY A 431 1.81 -58.39 80.29
N GLN A 432 0.83 -58.22 81.18
CA GLN A 432 1.02 -57.47 82.43
C GLN A 432 2.09 -58.08 83.35
N GLN A 433 2.22 -59.40 83.35
CA GLN A 433 3.23 -60.09 84.16
C GLN A 433 4.64 -59.84 83.62
N VAL A 434 4.82 -59.82 82.29
CA VAL A 434 6.10 -59.50 81.67
C VAL A 434 6.48 -58.05 81.92
N GLU A 435 5.53 -57.11 81.80
CA GLU A 435 5.79 -55.68 81.97
C GLU A 435 6.33 -55.38 83.39
N ARG A 436 5.74 -55.98 84.43
CA ARG A 436 6.27 -55.91 85.81
C ARG A 436 7.70 -56.44 85.93
N GLN A 437 7.98 -57.59 85.31
CA GLN A 437 9.34 -58.15 85.35
C GLN A 437 10.35 -57.27 84.61
N THR A 438 9.95 -56.64 83.50
CA THR A 438 10.83 -55.73 82.76
C THR A 438 11.15 -54.45 83.54
N GLU A 439 10.19 -53.90 84.29
CA GLU A 439 10.46 -52.74 85.16
C GLU A 439 11.42 -53.10 86.29
N GLU A 440 11.26 -54.28 86.92
CA GLU A 440 12.20 -54.76 87.93
C GLU A 440 13.62 -54.92 87.37
N VAL A 441 13.77 -55.51 86.18
CA VAL A 441 15.07 -55.62 85.49
C VAL A 441 15.65 -54.24 85.18
N ALA A 442 14.86 -53.30 84.67
CA ALA A 442 15.34 -51.95 84.35
C ALA A 442 15.86 -51.21 85.59
N THR A 443 15.21 -51.36 86.76
CA THR A 443 15.72 -50.76 88.00
C THR A 443 17.05 -51.37 88.47
N LEU A 444 17.23 -52.68 88.26
CA LEU A 444 18.49 -53.36 88.56
C LEU A 444 19.60 -52.94 87.58
N GLU A 445 19.29 -52.79 86.29
CA GLU A 445 20.24 -52.32 85.28
C GLU A 445 20.73 -50.90 85.55
N VAL A 446 19.85 -49.98 85.98
CA VAL A 446 20.27 -48.61 86.34
C VAL A 446 21.21 -48.61 87.55
N LYS A 447 20.94 -49.45 88.56
CA LYS A 447 21.87 -49.62 89.69
C LYS A 447 23.22 -50.18 89.24
N LEU A 448 23.21 -51.16 88.33
CA LEU A 448 24.43 -51.75 87.79
C LEU A 448 25.22 -50.72 86.98
N ARG A 449 24.54 -49.89 86.18
CA ARG A 449 25.16 -48.82 85.38
C ARG A 449 25.79 -47.72 86.24
N MET A 450 25.14 -47.29 87.32
CA MET A 450 25.75 -46.33 88.26
C MET A 450 27.03 -46.86 88.91
N VAL A 451 27.05 -48.14 89.28
CA VAL A 451 28.25 -48.79 89.85
C VAL A 451 29.34 -48.92 88.78
N HIS A 452 28.95 -49.19 87.52
CA HIS A 452 29.87 -49.26 86.39
C HIS A 452 30.50 -47.89 86.07
N GLU A 453 29.72 -46.81 86.05
CA GLU A 453 30.24 -45.44 85.84
C GLU A 453 31.17 -45.00 86.98
N GLN A 454 30.89 -45.38 88.22
CA GLN A 454 31.82 -45.13 89.34
C GLN A 454 33.15 -45.86 89.15
N ALA A 455 33.13 -47.09 88.60
CA ALA A 455 34.34 -47.84 88.28
C ALA A 455 35.10 -47.24 87.07
N GLU A 456 34.40 -46.84 86.02
CA GLU A 456 35.01 -46.20 84.84
C GLU A 456 35.60 -44.82 85.14
N MET A 457 34.95 -43.99 85.96
CA MET A 457 35.52 -42.70 86.37
C MET A 457 36.82 -42.89 87.16
N ALA A 458 36.90 -43.90 88.02
CA ALA A 458 38.15 -44.25 88.68
C ALA A 458 39.22 -44.72 87.68
N GLN A 459 38.80 -45.39 86.59
CA GLN A 459 39.70 -45.84 85.51
C GLN A 459 40.14 -44.70 84.57
N ILE A 460 39.32 -43.67 84.34
CA ILE A 460 39.68 -42.50 83.53
C ILE A 460 40.61 -41.56 84.30
N VAL A 461 40.43 -41.40 85.61
CA VAL A 461 41.44 -40.69 86.44
C VAL A 461 42.81 -41.39 86.32
N ARG A 462 42.83 -42.73 86.24
CA ARG A 462 44.05 -43.51 86.00
C ARG A 462 44.68 -43.25 84.63
N THR A 463 43.90 -43.04 83.56
CA THR A 463 44.43 -42.80 82.21
C THR A 463 44.80 -41.34 81.96
N VAL A 464 44.07 -40.36 82.53
CA VAL A 464 44.42 -38.93 82.44
C VAL A 464 45.75 -38.64 83.14
N SER A 465 46.02 -39.26 84.30
CA SER A 465 47.36 -39.18 84.91
C SER A 465 48.47 -39.85 84.07
N LEU A 466 48.13 -40.80 83.19
CA LEU A 466 49.10 -41.40 82.26
C LEU A 466 49.28 -40.58 80.97
N ALA A 467 48.28 -39.77 80.59
CA ALA A 467 48.34 -38.94 79.38
C ALA A 467 48.99 -37.57 79.59
N GLU A 468 48.96 -37.01 80.81
CA GLU A 468 49.56 -35.69 81.09
C GLU A 468 51.09 -35.64 81.17
N PHE A 469 51.80 -36.78 81.08
CA PHE A 469 53.25 -36.80 81.28
C PHE A 469 54.05 -37.39 80.11
N TYR A 470 53.75 -36.92 78.89
CA TYR A 470 54.63 -37.10 77.72
C TYR A 470 55.81 -36.11 77.64
N LEU A 471 56.04 -35.28 78.65
CA LEU A 471 57.07 -34.21 78.60
C LEU A 471 58.20 -34.28 79.64
N ASN A 472 58.42 -35.43 80.31
CA ASN A 472 59.75 -36.02 80.66
C ASN A 472 59.67 -37.03 81.83
N PRO A 473 60.47 -38.12 81.84
CA PRO A 473 60.55 -39.00 83.00
C PRO A 473 61.87 -38.88 83.78
N GLU A 474 61.77 -38.59 85.08
CA GLU A 474 62.47 -39.38 86.11
C GLU A 474 61.67 -39.44 87.43
N SER A 475 61.36 -40.68 87.85
CA SER A 475 60.91 -41.16 89.18
C SER A 475 59.65 -40.60 89.87
N LEU A 476 58.56 -41.40 89.91
CA LEU A 476 57.83 -41.82 91.13
C LEU A 476 56.59 -42.69 90.79
N MET A 477 56.79 -44.01 90.78
CA MET A 477 55.85 -45.09 90.40
C MET A 477 55.07 -45.70 91.58
N THR A 478 55.47 -45.51 92.84
CA THR A 478 55.40 -46.71 93.72
C THR A 478 54.44 -46.66 94.92
N MET A 479 53.72 -45.57 95.22
CA MET A 479 52.80 -45.54 96.38
C MET A 479 51.31 -45.45 96.06
N ALA A 480 50.91 -44.90 94.91
CA ALA A 480 49.48 -44.77 94.56
C ALA A 480 48.86 -46.09 94.06
N THR A 481 49.68 -47.02 93.59
CA THR A 481 49.23 -48.23 92.88
C THR A 481 48.71 -49.34 93.79
N GLN A 482 49.06 -49.36 95.07
CA GLN A 482 48.75 -50.52 95.93
C GLN A 482 47.39 -50.43 96.63
N LYS A 483 46.96 -49.24 97.12
CA LYS A 483 45.63 -49.07 97.74
C LYS A 483 44.46 -49.17 96.75
N LEU A 484 44.69 -48.82 95.49
CA LEU A 484 43.70 -48.89 94.41
C LEU A 484 43.44 -50.33 93.91
N SER A 485 44.24 -51.32 94.30
CA SER A 485 44.07 -52.70 93.84
C SER A 485 43.08 -53.50 94.71
N GLU A 486 43.06 -53.28 96.03
CA GLU A 486 42.15 -53.99 96.94
C GLU A 486 40.68 -53.53 96.77
N GLU A 487 40.45 -52.23 96.53
CA GLU A 487 39.09 -51.70 96.36
C GLU A 487 38.43 -52.21 95.06
N ASN A 488 39.22 -52.39 94.00
CA ASN A 488 38.76 -52.95 92.72
C ASN A 488 38.39 -54.45 92.80
N ALA A 489 39.02 -55.21 93.70
CA ALA A 489 38.67 -56.63 93.84
C ALA A 489 37.29 -56.83 94.47
N ASN A 490 36.87 -55.91 95.35
CA ASN A 490 35.59 -55.97 96.03
C ASN A 490 34.42 -55.53 95.13
N THR A 491 34.60 -54.48 94.32
CA THR A 491 33.59 -54.01 93.36
C THR A 491 33.29 -55.06 92.29
N ASN A 492 34.31 -55.72 91.76
CA ASN A 492 34.14 -56.76 90.73
C ASN A 492 33.37 -57.99 91.22
N LYS A 493 33.43 -58.31 92.53
CA LYS A 493 32.68 -59.44 93.10
C LYS A 493 31.18 -59.17 93.18
N VAL A 494 30.79 -57.92 93.49
CA VAL A 494 29.38 -57.51 93.56
C VAL A 494 28.75 -57.45 92.16
N ILE A 495 29.51 -56.99 91.16
CA ILE A 495 29.06 -56.97 89.77
C ILE A 495 28.73 -58.39 89.27
N ALA A 496 29.59 -59.36 89.53
CA ALA A 496 29.37 -60.74 89.07
C ALA A 496 28.13 -61.42 89.71
N GLN A 497 27.74 -61.05 90.93
CA GLN A 497 26.50 -61.57 91.55
C GLN A 497 25.25 -61.00 90.89
N LEU A 498 25.23 -59.69 90.62
CA LEU A 498 24.09 -59.02 89.99
C LEU A 498 23.90 -59.45 88.53
N GLU A 499 24.98 -59.66 87.78
CA GLU A 499 24.90 -60.15 86.40
C GLU A 499 24.23 -61.53 86.29
N ASN A 500 24.46 -62.40 87.29
CA ASN A 500 23.92 -63.76 87.27
C ASN A 500 22.41 -63.80 87.61
N GLU A 501 21.92 -62.89 88.47
CA GLU A 501 20.48 -62.77 88.75
C GLU A 501 19.69 -62.21 87.56
N VAL A 502 20.24 -61.20 86.86
CA VAL A 502 19.58 -60.61 85.69
C VAL A 502 19.44 -61.62 84.54
N SER A 503 20.47 -62.43 84.29
CA SER A 503 20.47 -63.42 83.21
C SER A 503 19.40 -64.52 83.41
N ASN A 504 19.23 -65.01 84.65
CA ASN A 504 18.25 -66.06 84.95
C ASN A 504 16.80 -65.58 84.82
N MET A 505 16.50 -64.31 85.14
CA MET A 505 15.13 -63.76 84.98
C MET A 505 14.75 -63.56 83.51
N LEU A 506 15.68 -63.11 82.67
CA LEU A 506 15.44 -62.91 81.24
C LEU A 506 15.08 -64.20 80.50
N ALA A 507 15.75 -65.30 80.82
CA ALA A 507 15.51 -66.60 80.19
C ALA A 507 14.10 -67.16 80.48
N ALA A 508 13.59 -67.00 81.69
CA ALA A 508 12.27 -67.50 82.07
C ALA A 508 11.11 -66.71 81.41
N SER A 509 11.28 -65.41 81.21
CA SER A 509 10.27 -64.53 80.62
C SER A 509 10.11 -64.77 79.11
N GLN A 510 11.21 -64.89 78.37
CA GLN A 510 11.16 -65.04 76.90
C GLN A 510 10.52 -66.36 76.44
N GLN A 511 10.68 -67.45 77.20
CA GLN A 511 10.17 -68.75 76.77
C GLN A 511 8.65 -68.90 76.93
N GLY A 512 8.02 -68.16 77.85
CA GLY A 512 6.55 -68.15 78.02
C GLY A 512 5.79 -67.31 76.99
N VAL A 513 6.37 -66.18 76.57
CA VAL A 513 5.72 -65.26 75.61
C VAL A 513 5.70 -65.84 74.20
N VAL A 514 6.78 -66.51 73.78
CA VAL A 514 6.89 -67.03 72.40
C VAL A 514 5.90 -68.16 72.14
N VAL A 515 5.65 -69.04 73.11
CA VAL A 515 4.71 -70.16 72.96
C VAL A 515 3.27 -69.65 72.81
N THR A 516 2.85 -68.71 73.66
CA THR A 516 1.49 -68.17 73.65
C THR A 516 1.21 -67.24 72.47
N HIS A 517 2.20 -66.47 72.00
CA HIS A 517 2.05 -65.67 70.79
C HIS A 517 1.90 -66.53 69.53
N SER A 518 2.65 -67.64 69.43
CA SER A 518 2.52 -68.60 68.33
C SER A 518 1.13 -69.25 68.27
N GLU A 519 0.53 -69.54 69.42
CA GLU A 519 -0.84 -70.11 69.48
C GLU A 519 -1.90 -69.05 69.09
N LEU A 520 -1.71 -67.79 69.48
CA LEU A 520 -2.64 -66.70 69.18
C LEU A 520 -2.62 -66.28 67.70
N GLU A 521 -1.44 -66.25 67.06
CA GLU A 521 -1.37 -66.02 65.60
C GLU A 521 -1.99 -67.18 64.81
N SER A 522 -1.79 -68.42 65.26
CA SER A 522 -2.40 -69.59 64.60
C SER A 522 -3.93 -69.56 64.67
N ALA A 523 -4.50 -69.05 65.78
CA ALA A 523 -5.95 -68.91 65.96
C ALA A 523 -6.57 -67.67 65.29
N ARG A 524 -5.78 -66.65 64.92
CA ARG A 524 -6.26 -65.48 64.15
C ARG A 524 -6.25 -65.70 62.63
N ILE A 525 -5.46 -66.65 62.15
CA ILE A 525 -5.29 -66.96 60.71
C ILE A 525 -6.19 -68.12 60.26
N ALA A 526 -6.65 -68.97 61.19
CA ALA A 526 -7.72 -69.95 60.97
C ALA A 526 -9.09 -69.33 61.27
#